data_AF-U9SU47-F1
#
_entry.id   AF-U9SU47-F1
#
_cell.length_a   1.000
_cell.length_b   1.000
_cell.length_c   1.000
_cell.angle_alpha   90.00
_cell.angle_beta   90.00
_cell.angle_gamma   90.00
#
_symmetry.space_group_name_H-M   'P 1'
#
loop_
_entity.id
_entity.type
_entity.pdbx_description
1 polymer ?
#
loop_
_entity_poly.entity_id
_entity_poly.type
_entity_poly.pdbx_seq_one_letter_code
_entity_poly.pdbx_strand_id
1 'polypeptide(L)'
;MNSHPKFQVMNTLLKAHCEEKVEYMPETKSQTTNIIPRPKFTQFMYYLESLIIELFEKHNELGPNILCYVKNSLLVNLSLNQMFITTLKSNNITGVELEDEEFGFIYERCVTIYMKSRQKTWRDVNNYIPEKGTASLRESLKTMRSNNLTTENKKPLMKKTNLPTRFRTTSSMGTT
;
A
#
# COMPACT_ATOMS: atom_id res chain seq x y z
N MET A 1 7.64 -2.77 -11.25
CA MET A 1 7.66 -1.31 -11.01
C MET A 1 8.73 -0.75 -11.92
N ASN A 2 8.35 0.02 -12.93
CA ASN A 2 9.35 0.68 -13.78
C ASN A 2 9.99 1.79 -12.94
N SER A 3 11.31 1.71 -12.73
CA SER A 3 12.08 2.78 -12.10
C SER A 3 12.08 3.99 -13.03
N HIS A 4 11.91 5.18 -12.47
CA HIS A 4 12.06 6.43 -13.22
C HIS A 4 13.45 6.45 -13.92
N PRO A 5 13.56 6.95 -15.16
CA PRO A 5 14.85 6.95 -15.89
C PRO A 5 15.99 7.59 -15.10
N LYS A 6 15.69 8.67 -14.37
CA LYS A 6 16.65 9.37 -13.49
C LYS A 6 16.71 8.85 -12.04
N PHE A 7 16.25 7.63 -11.75
CA PHE A 7 16.14 7.12 -10.37
C PHE A 7 17.45 7.21 -9.57
N GLN A 8 18.58 6.86 -10.19
CA GLN A 8 19.87 6.91 -9.50
C GLN A 8 20.26 8.32 -9.07
N VAL A 9 20.01 9.32 -9.93
CA VAL A 9 20.25 10.74 -9.64
C VAL A 9 19.36 11.20 -8.47
N MET A 10 18.08 10.87 -8.51
CA MET A 10 17.13 11.20 -7.43
C MET A 10 17.51 10.54 -6.10
N ASN A 11 17.95 9.28 -6.13
CA ASN A 11 18.41 8.57 -4.93
C ASN A 11 19.67 9.21 -4.34
N THR A 12 20.65 9.58 -5.16
CA THR A 12 21.85 10.29 -4.72
C THR A 12 21.50 11.64 -4.09
N LEU A 13 20.60 12.40 -4.73
CA LEU A 13 20.09 13.65 -4.17
C LEU A 13 19.47 13.44 -2.79
N LEU A 14 18.55 12.48 -2.66
CA LEU A 14 17.88 12.19 -1.37
C LEU A 14 18.87 11.73 -0.29
N LYS A 15 19.85 10.89 -0.64
CA LYS A 15 20.88 10.44 0.31
C LYS A 15 21.73 11.58 0.85
N ALA A 16 22.03 12.60 0.05
CA ALA A 16 22.79 13.75 0.49
C ALA A 16 22.05 14.62 1.55
N HIS A 17 20.74 14.43 1.69
CA HIS A 17 19.94 15.04 2.77
C HIS A 17 19.97 14.25 4.07
N CYS A 18 20.69 13.14 4.12
CA CYS A 18 20.86 12.31 5.29
C CYS A 18 22.34 12.09 5.62
N GLU A 19 22.61 11.82 6.88
CA GLU A 19 23.91 11.44 7.40
C GLU A 19 23.82 10.01 7.92
N GLU A 20 24.80 9.19 7.55
CA GLU A 20 24.92 7.83 8.05
C GLU A 20 25.74 7.86 9.34
N LYS A 21 25.11 7.45 10.45
CA LYS A 21 25.78 7.32 11.75
C LYS A 21 25.84 5.85 12.12
N VAL A 22 27.05 5.32 12.17
CA VAL A 22 27.30 3.94 12.63
C VAL A 22 27.52 3.96 14.13
N GLU A 23 26.68 3.24 14.85
CA GLU A 23 26.80 3.05 16.29
C GLU A 23 27.15 1.60 16.58
N TYR A 24 28.27 1.40 17.27
CA TYR A 24 28.71 0.10 17.73
C TYR A 24 28.34 -0.06 19.20
N MET A 25 27.65 -1.16 19.52
CA MET A 25 27.34 -1.54 20.89
C MET A 25 28.29 -2.67 21.32
N PRO A 26 29.31 -2.37 22.15
CA PRO A 26 30.32 -3.36 22.55
C PRO A 26 29.72 -4.54 23.34
N GLU A 27 28.73 -4.25 24.17
CA GLU A 27 28.00 -5.19 25.04
C GLU A 27 27.42 -6.37 24.24
N THR A 28 26.79 -6.08 23.11
CA THR A 28 26.10 -7.04 22.24
C THR A 28 26.93 -7.42 21.01
N LYS A 29 28.10 -6.79 20.83
CA LYS A 29 28.92 -6.83 19.61
C LYS A 29 28.11 -6.50 18.35
N SER A 30 27.06 -5.70 18.47
CA SER A 30 26.18 -5.35 17.36
C SER A 30 26.52 -3.98 16.79
N GLN A 31 26.40 -3.86 15.48
CA GLN A 31 26.53 -2.59 14.76
C GLN A 31 25.15 -2.18 14.23
N THR A 32 24.78 -0.92 14.45
CA THR A 32 23.56 -0.34 13.89
C THR A 32 23.93 0.87 13.05
N THR A 33 23.47 0.87 11.80
CA THR A 33 23.61 2.00 10.89
C THR A 33 22.33 2.82 10.93
N ASN A 34 22.42 4.03 11.47
CA ASN A 34 21.32 4.98 11.53
C ASN A 34 21.42 5.98 10.38
N ILE A 35 20.31 6.22 9.68
CA ILE A 35 20.21 7.27 8.67
C ILE A 35 19.49 8.45 9.30
N ILE A 36 20.23 9.53 9.56
CA ILE A 36 19.73 10.72 10.26
C ILE A 36 19.51 11.83 9.23
N PRO A 37 18.30 12.35 9.06
CA PRO A 37 18.08 13.47 8.16
C PRO A 37 18.77 14.74 8.65
N ARG A 38 19.28 15.55 7.72
CA ARG A 38 19.93 16.83 8.03
C ARG A 38 18.93 17.87 8.55
N PRO A 39 19.38 18.96 9.23
CA PRO A 39 18.48 19.91 9.89
C PRO A 39 17.40 20.53 8.98
N LYS A 40 17.76 20.97 7.77
CA LYS A 40 16.79 21.57 6.83
C LYS A 40 15.72 20.57 6.39
N PHE A 41 16.14 19.35 6.05
CA PHE A 41 15.22 18.29 5.67
C PHE A 41 14.34 17.86 6.86
N THR A 42 14.92 17.78 8.06
CA THR A 42 14.19 17.50 9.30
C THR A 42 13.12 18.56 9.59
N GLN A 43 13.45 19.84 9.42
CA GLN A 43 12.49 20.94 9.60
C GLN A 43 11.31 20.83 8.62
N PHE A 44 11.60 20.51 7.34
CA PHE A 44 10.55 20.22 6.37
C PHE A 44 9.65 19.05 6.83
N MET A 45 10.25 17.97 7.33
CA MET A 45 9.49 16.80 7.78
C MET A 45 8.58 17.12 8.98
N TYR A 46 9.05 17.94 9.94
CA TYR A 46 8.21 18.39 11.05
C TYR A 46 7.05 19.26 10.60
N TYR A 47 7.29 20.16 9.64
CA TYR A 47 6.22 20.96 9.06
C TYR A 47 5.18 20.09 8.35
N LEU A 48 5.64 19.13 7.54
CA LEU A 48 4.75 18.17 6.87
C LEU A 48 3.89 17.40 7.87
N GLU A 49 4.50 16.88 8.94
CA GLU A 49 3.78 16.14 9.99
C GLU A 49 2.75 17.03 10.72
N SER A 50 3.10 18.28 11.01
CA SER A 50 2.19 19.25 11.63
C SER A 50 0.97 19.54 10.75
N LEU A 51 1.18 19.79 9.46
CA LEU A 51 0.09 20.02 8.50
C LEU A 51 -0.80 18.78 8.36
N ILE A 52 -0.21 17.58 8.39
CA ILE A 52 -0.97 16.33 8.35
C ILE A 52 -1.89 16.22 9.56
N ILE A 53 -1.38 16.50 10.77
CA ILE A 53 -2.16 16.48 12.00
C ILE A 53 -3.34 17.46 11.91
N GLU A 54 -3.11 18.68 11.42
CA GLU A 54 -4.17 19.68 11.20
C GLU A 54 -5.23 19.18 10.22
N LEU A 55 -4.82 18.62 9.09
CA LEU A 55 -5.76 18.05 8.11
C LEU A 55 -6.56 16.88 8.69
N PHE A 56 -6.00 16.14 9.65
CA PHE A 56 -6.66 15.04 10.34
C PHE A 56 -7.74 15.49 11.33
N GLU A 57 -7.82 16.77 11.72
CA GLU A 57 -8.91 17.27 12.56
C GLU A 57 -10.28 17.05 11.89
N LYS A 58 -10.32 17.00 10.56
CA LYS A 58 -11.52 16.71 9.76
C LYS A 58 -11.94 15.23 9.74
N HIS A 59 -11.31 14.35 10.53
CA HIS A 59 -11.64 12.92 10.53
C HIS A 59 -13.10 12.63 10.91
N ASN A 60 -13.70 13.43 11.80
CA ASN A 60 -15.11 13.28 12.18
C ASN A 60 -16.06 13.60 11.02
N GLU A 61 -15.69 14.54 10.15
CA GLU A 61 -16.47 14.93 8.97
C GLU A 61 -16.28 13.93 7.82
N LEU A 62 -15.03 13.51 7.58
CA LEU A 62 -14.65 12.74 6.39
C LEU A 62 -14.62 11.23 6.59
N GLY A 63 -14.59 10.76 7.85
CA GLY A 63 -14.60 9.35 8.23
C GLY A 63 -13.59 8.51 7.45
N PRO A 64 -14.02 7.53 6.62
CA PRO A 64 -13.11 6.63 5.89
C PRO A 64 -12.27 7.35 4.85
N ASN A 65 -12.74 8.51 4.37
CA ASN A 65 -12.14 9.24 3.26
C ASN A 65 -11.00 10.17 3.71
N ILE A 66 -10.77 10.32 5.02
CA ILE A 66 -9.76 11.24 5.57
C ILE A 66 -8.36 10.99 5.01
N LEU A 67 -7.95 9.74 4.83
CA LEU A 67 -6.62 9.42 4.27
C LEU A 67 -6.48 9.88 2.81
N CYS A 68 -7.55 9.74 2.02
CA CYS A 68 -7.59 10.20 0.64
C CYS A 68 -7.57 11.73 0.60
N TYR A 69 -8.37 12.36 1.45
CA TYR A 69 -8.40 13.81 1.62
C TYR A 69 -7.03 14.37 1.96
N VAL A 70 -6.40 13.92 3.05
CA VAL A 70 -5.08 14.38 3.48
C VAL A 70 -4.07 14.22 2.35
N LYS A 71 -3.99 13.03 1.72
CA LYS A 71 -3.07 12.80 0.61
C LYS A 71 -3.29 13.81 -0.52
N ASN A 72 -4.53 13.99 -0.97
CA ASN A 72 -4.84 14.88 -2.08
C ASN A 72 -4.55 16.34 -1.71
N SER A 73 -4.91 16.77 -0.49
CA SER A 73 -4.61 18.10 0.04
C SER A 73 -3.11 18.40 0.04
N LEU A 74 -2.26 17.43 0.41
CA LEU A 74 -0.81 17.59 0.35
C LEU A 74 -0.31 17.69 -1.10
N LEU A 75 -0.84 16.86 -2.01
CA LEU A 75 -0.39 16.83 -3.41
C LEU A 75 -0.75 18.11 -4.18
N VAL A 76 -1.92 18.71 -3.91
CA VAL A 76 -2.33 19.97 -4.54
C VAL A 76 -1.74 21.21 -3.87
N ASN A 77 -1.06 21.05 -2.72
CA ASN A 77 -0.46 22.16 -1.99
C ASN A 77 0.85 22.62 -2.66
N LEU A 78 0.73 23.67 -3.50
CA LEU A 78 1.85 24.23 -4.25
C LEU A 78 2.95 24.83 -3.34
N SER A 79 2.58 25.47 -2.23
CA SER A 79 3.58 26.09 -1.34
C SER A 79 4.41 25.03 -0.61
N LEU A 80 3.77 23.95 -0.16
CA LEU A 80 4.45 22.80 0.44
C LEU A 80 5.39 22.13 -0.56
N ASN A 81 4.95 21.94 -1.81
CA ASN A 81 5.80 21.43 -2.89
C ASN A 81 7.02 22.33 -3.11
N GLN A 82 6.82 23.64 -3.26
CA GLN A 82 7.93 24.59 -3.45
C GLN A 82 8.92 24.60 -2.28
N MET A 83 8.42 24.48 -1.04
CA MET A 83 9.26 24.36 0.13
C MET A 83 10.08 23.06 0.12
N PHE A 84 9.50 21.95 -0.34
CA PHE A 84 10.20 20.69 -0.54
C PHE A 84 11.33 20.83 -1.57
N ILE A 85 11.03 21.41 -2.74
CA ILE A 85 12.01 21.64 -3.81
C ILE A 85 13.16 22.50 -3.31
N THR A 86 12.84 23.60 -2.62
CA THR A 86 13.84 24.52 -2.05
C THR A 86 14.72 23.80 -1.04
N THR A 87 14.12 22.96 -0.18
CA THR A 87 14.85 22.12 0.77
C THR A 87 15.82 21.20 0.03
N LEU A 88 15.37 20.51 -1.02
CA LEU A 88 16.21 19.61 -1.79
C LEU A 88 17.36 20.32 -2.52
N LYS A 89 17.10 21.47 -3.13
CA LYS A 89 18.10 22.29 -3.84
C LYS A 89 19.13 22.91 -2.90
N SER A 90 18.79 23.09 -1.62
CA SER A 90 19.64 23.79 -0.65
C SER A 90 20.97 23.11 -0.26
N ASN A 91 21.17 21.85 -0.66
CA ASN A 91 22.42 21.12 -0.41
C ASN A 91 23.49 21.32 -1.49
N ASN A 92 23.27 22.22 -2.48
CA ASN A 92 24.24 22.58 -3.52
C ASN A 92 25.01 21.37 -4.09
N ILE A 93 24.29 20.29 -4.40
CA ILE A 93 24.90 19.13 -5.07
C ILE A 93 25.16 19.56 -6.51
N THR A 94 26.33 20.12 -6.77
CA THR A 94 26.80 20.48 -8.09
C THR A 94 26.74 19.24 -8.99
N GLY A 95 25.93 19.28 -10.06
CA GLY A 95 25.84 18.23 -11.08
C GLY A 95 24.56 17.38 -11.08
N VAL A 96 23.52 17.72 -10.31
CA VAL A 96 22.22 17.03 -10.36
C VAL A 96 21.32 17.67 -11.43
N GLU A 97 21.24 17.05 -12.61
CA GLU A 97 20.37 17.45 -13.74
C GLU A 97 18.91 17.00 -13.53
N LEU A 98 18.26 17.52 -12.48
CA LEU A 98 16.83 17.34 -12.28
C LEU A 98 16.08 18.62 -12.62
N GLU A 99 15.03 18.46 -13.42
CA GLU A 99 14.07 19.47 -13.78
C GLU A 99 12.91 19.45 -12.77
N ASP A 100 12.04 20.46 -12.84
CA ASP A 100 10.94 20.61 -11.87
C ASP A 100 9.95 19.43 -11.91
N GLU A 101 9.81 18.75 -13.05
CA GLU A 101 9.01 17.53 -13.18
C GLU A 101 9.55 16.39 -12.30
N GLU A 102 10.87 16.20 -12.25
CA GLU A 102 11.46 15.17 -11.41
C GLU A 102 11.36 15.51 -9.93
N PHE A 103 11.50 16.79 -9.58
CA PHE A 103 11.24 17.23 -8.21
C PHE A 103 9.78 16.99 -7.81
N GLY A 104 8.83 17.24 -8.71
CA GLY A 104 7.41 16.93 -8.53
C GLY A 104 7.19 15.42 -8.32
N PHE A 105 7.86 14.58 -9.12
CA PHE A 105 7.81 13.13 -8.97
C PHE A 105 8.35 12.67 -7.61
N ILE A 106 9.50 13.20 -7.16
CA ILE A 106 10.05 12.88 -5.84
C ILE A 106 9.06 13.27 -4.74
N TYR A 107 8.50 14.49 -4.82
CA TYR A 107 7.54 14.99 -3.85
C TYR A 107 6.30 14.08 -3.75
N GLU A 108 5.70 13.72 -4.88
CA GLU A 108 4.53 12.83 -4.93
C GLU A 108 4.83 11.47 -4.29
N ARG A 109 6.03 10.93 -4.56
CA ARG A 109 6.50 9.68 -3.98
C ARG A 109 6.71 9.80 -2.48
N CYS A 110 7.32 10.87 -1.99
CA CYS A 110 7.50 11.14 -0.57
C CYS A 110 6.16 11.18 0.17
N VAL A 111 5.20 11.98 -0.31
CA VAL A 111 3.85 12.06 0.27
C VAL A 111 3.16 10.70 0.24
N THR A 112 3.21 9.99 -0.89
CA THR A 112 2.56 8.69 -1.03
C THR A 112 3.14 7.64 -0.09
N ILE A 113 4.47 7.59 0.07
CA ILE A 113 5.15 6.66 0.97
C ILE A 113 4.81 7.00 2.43
N TYR A 114 4.86 8.27 2.80
CA TYR A 114 4.52 8.73 4.14
C TYR A 114 3.07 8.37 4.51
N MET A 115 2.12 8.67 3.64
CA MET A 115 0.71 8.35 3.89
C MET A 115 0.48 6.84 4.02
N LYS A 116 1.17 6.03 3.21
CA LYS A 116 1.12 4.56 3.31
C LYS A 116 1.72 4.04 4.61
N SER A 117 2.84 4.60 5.08
CA SER A 117 3.48 4.14 6.33
C SER A 117 2.62 4.45 7.56
N ARG A 118 1.86 5.55 7.53
CA ARG A 118 0.96 5.97 8.63
C ARG A 118 -0.44 5.36 8.56
N GLN A 119 -0.84 4.77 7.43
CA GLN A 119 -2.18 4.22 7.24
C GLN A 119 -2.57 3.19 8.30
N LYS A 120 -1.67 2.29 8.68
CA LYS A 120 -1.95 1.25 9.68
C LYS A 120 -2.17 1.86 11.06
N THR A 121 -1.19 2.64 11.54
CA THR A 121 -1.25 3.33 12.83
C THR A 121 -2.52 4.17 12.95
N TRP A 122 -2.92 4.87 11.88
CA TRP A 122 -4.14 5.66 11.90
C TRP A 122 -5.40 4.82 12.06
N ARG A 123 -5.51 3.69 11.34
CA ARG A 123 -6.66 2.78 11.45
C ARG A 123 -6.76 2.18 12.85
N ASP A 124 -5.62 1.85 13.43
CA ASP A 124 -5.53 1.25 14.77
C ASP A 124 -5.98 2.25 15.85
N VAL A 125 -5.53 3.52 15.78
CA VAL A 125 -5.88 4.56 16.78
C VAL A 125 -7.36 4.96 16.70
N ASN A 126 -7.95 4.97 15.51
CA ASN A 126 -9.32 5.45 15.32
C ASN A 126 -10.35 4.30 15.28
N ASN A 127 -9.98 3.08 15.68
CA ASN A 127 -10.81 1.87 15.55
C ASN A 127 -11.46 1.73 14.18
N TYR A 128 -10.76 2.18 13.13
CA TYR A 128 -11.33 2.34 11.81
C TYR A 128 -11.30 1.01 11.06
N ILE A 129 -12.28 0.16 11.33
CA ILE A 129 -12.57 -1.01 10.53
C ILE A 129 -13.14 -0.48 9.20
N PRO A 130 -12.49 -0.66 8.04
CA PRO A 130 -13.15 -0.37 6.77
C PRO A 130 -14.47 -1.15 6.76
N GLU A 131 -15.59 -0.48 6.51
CA GLU A 131 -16.93 -1.08 6.59
C GLU A 131 -16.90 -2.49 6.01
N LYS A 132 -17.12 -3.48 6.87
CA LYS A 132 -17.33 -4.87 6.48
C LYS A 132 -18.61 -4.92 5.64
N GLY A 133 -18.49 -4.62 4.36
CA GLY A 133 -19.62 -4.47 3.44
C GLY A 133 -19.20 -4.22 2.00
N THR A 134 -18.08 -3.53 1.76
CA THR A 134 -17.49 -3.53 0.42
C THR A 134 -16.64 -4.79 0.28
N ALA A 135 -17.15 -5.77 -0.48
CA ALA A 135 -16.36 -6.93 -0.88
C ALA A 135 -14.98 -6.44 -1.32
N SER A 136 -13.95 -6.98 -0.69
CA SER A 136 -12.57 -6.60 -0.99
C SER A 136 -12.37 -6.70 -2.50
N LEU A 137 -11.57 -5.83 -3.13
CA LEU A 137 -11.31 -5.93 -4.57
C LEU A 137 -10.89 -7.36 -4.97
N ARG A 138 -10.21 -8.07 -4.07
CA ARG A 138 -9.85 -9.49 -4.21
C ARG A 138 -11.06 -10.43 -4.14
N GLU A 139 -12.03 -10.17 -3.27
CA GLU A 139 -13.30 -10.91 -3.21
C GLU A 139 -14.16 -10.63 -4.44
N SER A 140 -14.32 -9.37 -4.84
CA SER A 140 -15.05 -8.96 -6.05
C SER A 140 -14.46 -9.54 -7.33
N LEU A 141 -13.13 -9.61 -7.43
CA LEU A 141 -12.46 -10.28 -8.55
C LEU A 141 -12.61 -11.81 -8.51
N LYS A 142 -12.69 -12.41 -7.31
CA LYS A 142 -12.98 -13.84 -7.16
C LYS A 142 -14.42 -14.16 -7.60
N THR A 143 -15.40 -13.35 -7.19
CA THR A 143 -16.81 -13.53 -7.62
C THR A 143 -16.98 -13.28 -9.12
N MET A 144 -16.31 -12.28 -9.71
CA MET A 144 -16.32 -12.12 -11.18
C MET A 144 -15.74 -13.36 -11.89
N ARG A 145 -14.63 -13.92 -11.37
CA ARG A 145 -14.02 -15.12 -11.97
C ARG A 145 -14.88 -16.37 -11.83
N SER A 146 -15.62 -16.52 -10.72
CA SER A 146 -16.57 -17.63 -10.56
C SER A 146 -17.81 -17.49 -11.44
N ASN A 147 -18.30 -16.26 -11.64
CA ASN A 147 -19.48 -16.01 -12.48
C ASN A 147 -19.21 -16.25 -13.98
N ASN A 148 -17.96 -16.04 -14.42
CA ASN A 148 -17.53 -16.35 -15.78
C ASN A 148 -17.27 -17.85 -16.02
N LEU A 149 -17.21 -18.67 -14.95
CA LEU A 149 -17.09 -20.13 -15.05
C LEU A 149 -18.46 -20.84 -15.13
N THR A 150 -19.56 -20.12 -14.88
CA THR A 150 -20.92 -20.69 -14.94
C THR A 150 -21.57 -20.66 -16.32
N THR A 151 -20.92 -20.08 -17.34
CA THR A 151 -21.46 -20.00 -18.70
C THR A 151 -20.81 -20.93 -19.73
N GLU A 152 -19.80 -21.71 -19.38
CA GLU A 152 -19.31 -22.79 -20.24
C GLU A 152 -19.23 -24.13 -19.48
N ASN A 153 -19.89 -25.13 -20.04
CA ASN A 153 -20.02 -26.53 -19.62
C ASN A 153 -21.22 -26.89 -18.72
N LYS A 154 -22.42 -26.82 -19.30
CA LYS A 154 -23.41 -27.88 -19.06
C LYS A 154 -22.89 -29.20 -19.67
N LYS A 155 -22.03 -29.92 -18.94
CA LYS A 155 -21.95 -31.39 -19.08
C LYS A 155 -22.90 -32.00 -18.06
N PRO A 156 -23.78 -32.94 -18.42
CA PRO A 156 -24.58 -33.64 -17.44
C PRO A 156 -23.64 -34.53 -16.62
N LEU A 157 -23.42 -34.18 -15.36
CA LEU A 157 -22.76 -35.05 -14.40
C LEU A 157 -23.73 -36.19 -14.08
N MET A 158 -23.60 -37.30 -14.79
CA MET A 158 -24.35 -38.52 -14.54
C MET A 158 -24.14 -38.95 -13.08
N LYS A 159 -25.23 -39.01 -12.31
CA LYS A 159 -25.24 -39.63 -10.99
C LYS A 159 -24.88 -41.11 -11.17
N LYS A 160 -23.83 -41.55 -10.47
CA LYS A 160 -23.40 -42.95 -10.41
C LYS A 160 -24.47 -43.72 -9.60
N THR A 161 -25.47 -44.25 -10.28
CA THR A 161 -26.47 -45.16 -9.71
C THR A 161 -25.78 -46.48 -9.38
N ASN A 162 -25.90 -46.93 -8.14
CA ASN A 162 -25.37 -48.21 -7.68
C ASN A 162 -26.04 -49.35 -8.46
N LEU A 163 -25.21 -50.22 -9.04
CA LEU A 163 -25.63 -51.42 -9.75
C LEU A 163 -26.16 -52.46 -8.74
N PRO A 164 -27.37 -53.02 -8.88
CA PRO A 164 -27.83 -54.09 -7.99
C PRO A 164 -27.26 -55.44 -8.43
N THR A 165 -26.52 -56.08 -7.53
CA THR A 165 -26.06 -57.48 -7.63
C THR A 165 -27.28 -58.42 -7.64
N ARG A 166 -27.56 -59.09 -8.77
CA ARG A 166 -28.45 -60.26 -8.80
C ARG A 166 -27.62 -61.55 -8.68
N PHE A 167 -27.77 -62.25 -7.56
CA PHE A 167 -27.61 -63.70 -7.51
C PHE A 167 -28.91 -64.32 -6.95
N ARG A 168 -29.48 -65.21 -7.78
CA ARG A 168 -30.25 -66.46 -7.50
C ARG A 168 -30.30 -66.89 -6.01
N THR A 169 -31.34 -67.51 -5.43
CA THR A 169 -32.51 -68.31 -5.87
C THR A 169 -33.33 -68.61 -4.60
N THR A 170 -34.66 -68.72 -4.64
CA THR A 170 -35.42 -69.72 -3.85
C THR A 170 -36.77 -69.98 -4.50
N SER A 171 -37.11 -71.26 -4.63
CA SER A 171 -38.36 -71.84 -5.12
C SER A 171 -39.48 -71.79 -4.08
N SER A 172 -40.74 -71.72 -4.53
CA SER A 172 -41.97 -72.19 -3.85
C SER A 172 -43.15 -71.98 -4.81
N MET A 173 -43.62 -73.02 -5.51
CA MET A 173 -44.80 -73.86 -5.21
C MET A 173 -46.18 -73.19 -5.40
N GLY A 174 -47.06 -73.90 -6.13
CA GLY A 174 -48.53 -73.74 -6.18
C GLY A 174 -49.10 -73.83 -7.62
N THR A 175 -49.28 -75.03 -8.21
CA THR A 175 -50.52 -75.86 -8.26
C THR A 175 -51.78 -75.13 -8.76
N THR A 176 -52.22 -75.43 -9.98
CA THR A 176 -53.28 -76.42 -10.31
C THR A 176 -53.22 -76.76 -11.79
#